data_AF-A0A660UKY3-F1
#
_entry.id   AF-A0A660UKY3-F1
#
_cell.length_a   1.000
_cell.length_b   1.000
_cell.length_c   1.000
_cell.angle_alpha   90.00
_cell.angle_beta   90.00
_cell.angle_gamma   90.00
#
_symmetry.space_group_name_H-M   'P 1'
#
loop_
_entity.id
_entity.type
_entity.pdbx_description
1 polymer ?
#
loop_
_entity_poly.entity_id
_entity_poly.type
_entity_poly.pdbx_seq_one_letter_code
_entity_poly.pdbx_strand_id
1 'polypeptide(L)' 'MLTIENTCLVVIDIQEKLLPVMAEPERVVENTAVLIQIAKTLDIPILW' A
#
# COMPACT_ATOMS: atom_id res chain seq x y z
N MET A 1 -4.34 15.36 11.64
CA MET A 1 -4.67 15.38 10.20
C MET A 1 -3.43 14.90 9.45
N LEU A 2 -3.59 14.04 8.45
CA LEU A 2 -2.45 13.54 7.66
C LEU A 2 -2.04 14.61 6.64
N THR A 3 -0.76 14.89 6.56
CA THR A 3 -0.13 15.74 5.54
C THR A 3 1.03 14.99 4.91
N ILE A 4 1.50 15.44 3.75
CA ILE A 4 2.60 14.80 3.03
C ILE A 4 3.86 14.75 3.91
N GLU A 5 4.10 15.80 4.71
CA GLU A 5 5.30 15.96 5.54
C GLU A 5 5.27 15.11 6.82
N ASN A 6 4.11 14.56 7.21
CA ASN A 6 3.95 13.85 8.48
C ASN A 6 3.44 12.41 8.33
N THR A 7 3.47 11.86 7.12
CA THR A 7 2.90 10.54 6.82
C THR A 7 3.88 9.64 6.08
N CYS A 8 3.61 8.34 6.12
CA CYS A 8 4.26 7.33 5.30
C CYS A 8 3.25 6.24 4.95
N LEU A 9 3.47 5.56 3.83
CA LEU A 9 2.74 4.35 3.47
C LEU A 9 3.50 3.14 4.00
N VAL A 10 2.83 2.29 4.77
CA VAL A 10 3.39 1.00 5.21
C VAL A 10 2.63 -0.12 4.51
N VAL A 11 3.32 -0.91 3.70
CA VAL A 11 2.78 -2.07 3.00
C VAL A 11 3.20 -3.31 3.76
N ILE A 12 2.24 -4.04 4.33
CA ILE A 12 2.52 -5.21 5.18
C ILE A 12 2.08 -6.47 4.45
N ASP A 13 3.03 -7.38 4.23
CA ASP A 13 2.80 -8.77 3.83
C ASP A 13 1.81 -8.99 2.65
N ILE A 14 1.83 -8.09 1.67
CA ILE A 14 1.19 -8.32 0.36
C ILE A 14 2.07 -9.31 -0.44
N GLN A 15 1.88 -10.60 -0.19
CA GLN A 15 2.72 -11.67 -0.74
C GLN A 15 1.87 -12.75 -1.41
N GLU A 16 2.38 -13.31 -2.52
CA GLU A 16 1.69 -14.35 -3.32
C GLU A 16 1.20 -15.54 -2.49
N LYS A 17 1.94 -15.94 -1.46
CA LYS A 17 1.58 -17.07 -0.59
C LYS A 17 0.44 -16.76 0.39
N LEU A 18 0.22 -15.48 0.71
CA LEU A 18 -0.85 -15.04 1.62
C LEU A 18 -2.15 -14.71 0.87
N LEU A 19 -2.06 -14.28 -0.40
CA LEU A 19 -3.24 -13.92 -1.21
C LEU A 19 -4.37 -14.97 -1.19
N PRO A 20 -4.13 -16.31 -1.28
CA PRO A 20 -5.21 -17.29 -1.34
C PRO A 20 -6.07 -17.39 -0.08
N VAL A 21 -5.55 -16.91 1.07
CA VAL A 21 -6.24 -16.96 2.37
C VAL A 21 -6.74 -15.59 2.83
N MET A 22 -6.47 -14.53 2.05
CA MET A 22 -6.93 -13.17 2.33
C MET A 22 -8.35 -12.96 1.83
N ALA A 23 -9.08 -12.05 2.48
CA ALA A 23 -10.37 -11.58 1.98
C ALA A 23 -10.16 -10.61 0.81
N GLU A 24 -10.86 -10.84 -0.31
CA GLU A 24 -10.82 -9.99 -1.51
C GLU A 24 -9.39 -9.63 -1.99
N PRO A 25 -8.49 -10.63 -2.20
CA PRO A 25 -7.07 -10.40 -2.43
C PRO A 25 -6.77 -9.53 -3.65
N GLU A 26 -7.55 -9.68 -4.72
CA GLU A 26 -7.43 -8.88 -5.95
C GLU A 26 -7.66 -7.39 -5.65
N ARG A 27 -8.76 -7.07 -4.94
CA ARG A 27 -9.08 -5.69 -4.56
C ARG A 27 -8.02 -5.08 -3.65
N VAL A 28 -7.49 -5.88 -2.71
CA VAL A 28 -6.41 -5.43 -1.81
C VAL A 28 -5.15 -5.11 -2.61
N VAL A 29 -4.76 -5.95 -3.56
CA VAL A 29 -3.59 -5.72 -4.44
C VAL A 29 -3.80 -4.48 -5.30
N GLU A 30 -4.96 -4.35 -5.95
CA GLU A 30 -5.28 -3.21 -6.82
C GLU A 30 -5.23 -1.87 -6.06
N ASN A 31 -5.92 -1.79 -4.91
CA ASN A 31 -5.93 -0.57 -4.11
C ASN A 31 -4.55 -0.25 -3.54
N THR A 32 -3.79 -1.27 -3.14
CA THR A 32 -2.41 -1.07 -2.66
C THR A 32 -1.55 -0.50 -3.77
N ALA A 33 -1.67 -0.99 -5.01
CA ALA A 33 -0.94 -0.46 -6.16
C ALA A 33 -1.25 1.03 -6.40
N VAL A 34 -2.52 1.43 -6.29
CA VAL A 34 -2.92 2.85 -6.37
C VAL A 34 -2.30 3.68 -5.25
N LEU A 35 -2.32 3.20 -4.00
CA LEU A 35 -1.69 3.90 -2.87
C LEU A 35 -0.18 4.06 -3.06
N ILE A 36 0.51 3.03 -3.58
CA ILE A 36 1.94 3.09 -3.89
C ILE A 36 2.22 4.13 -4.97
N GLN A 37 1.39 4.19 -6.01
CA GLN A 37 1.53 5.21 -7.05
C GLN A 37 1.36 6.62 -6.48
N ILE A 38 0.33 6.85 -5.66
CA ILE A 38 0.10 8.13 -4.98
C ILE A 38 1.30 8.50 -4.09
N ALA A 39 1.77 7.56 -3.26
CA ALA A 39 2.89 7.81 -2.36
C ALA A 39 4.16 8.18 -3.13
N LYS A 40 4.45 7.49 -4.24
CA LYS A 40 5.55 7.85 -5.14
C LYS A 40 5.38 9.22 -5.79
N THR A 41 4.16 9.57 -6.24
CA THR A 41 3.88 10.86 -6.88
C THR A 41 3.99 12.03 -5.91
N LEU A 42 3.67 11.82 -4.63
CA LEU A 42 3.72 12.85 -3.59
C LEU A 42 5.02 12.84 -2.78
N ASP A 43 6.01 12.05 -3.18
CA ASP A 43 7.26 11.84 -2.44
C ASP A 43 7.06 11.43 -0.96
N ILE A 44 5.98 10.69 -0.69
CA ILE A 44 5.68 10.11 0.62
C ILE A 44 6.54 8.85 0.82
N PRO A 45 7.23 8.69 1.97
CA PRO A 45 8.00 7.50 2.26
C PRO A 45 7.16 6.23 2.22
N ILE A 46 7.69 5.17 1.62
CA ILE A 46 7.07 3.84 1.59
C ILE A 46 7.95 2.84 2.34
N LEU A 47 7.37 2.16 3.33
CA LEU A 47 7.96 1.06 4.06
C LEU A 47 7.28 -0.25 3.58
N TRP A 48 8.09 -1.26 3.28
CA TRP A 48 7.66 -2.55 2.73
C TRP A 48 8.11 -3.69 3.63
#